data_AF-A0A9W9CDF8-F1
#
_entry.id   AF-A0A9W9CDF8-F1
#
_cell.length_a   1.000
_cell.length_b   1.000
_cell.length_c   1.000
_cell.angle_alpha   90.00
_cell.angle_beta   90.00
_cell.angle_gamma   90.00
#
_symmetry.space_group_name_H-M   'P 1'
#
loop_
_entity.id
_entity.type
_entity.pdbx_description
1 polymer ?
#
loop_
_entity_poly.entity_id
_entity_poly.type
_entity_poly.pdbx_seq_one_letter_code
_entity_poly.pdbx_strand_id
1 'polypeptide(L)'
;MIATLVVPFTFNLWFRKILNVMEITGGVLHICLFVIFVVILIVFGSRSGDDFVFETLIWGLSGWNSKGVSFGLGILPATFALTGCDSVLHMSDEVKQAKNRIPRSIIFACVLNSVFLMAFIIILLFFMGPLEAIPEAAPLPILNVLFNATGSKTATNTLALHVSYFLPILFMLIRRLGGPKPPYGPFRLGALGVPLNIFSLCFLAYVGMWMPFPQTLPVTKDNMNYAGPVFGAVIVGALLDWFLNGRKRFQMPVVRYE
;
A
#
# COMPACT_ATOMS: atom_id res chain seq x y z
N MET A 1 -2.83 18.77 -5.46
CA MET A 1 -2.70 17.62 -6.38
C MET A 1 -2.06 17.97 -7.72
N ILE A 2 -2.39 19.08 -8.39
CA ILE A 2 -1.74 19.41 -9.68
C ILE A 2 -0.26 19.79 -9.49
N ALA A 3 0.08 20.61 -8.47
CA ALA A 3 1.47 20.98 -8.17
C ALA A 3 2.36 19.77 -7.82
N THR A 4 1.81 18.75 -7.16
CA THR A 4 2.53 17.50 -6.84
C THR A 4 2.74 16.60 -8.05
N LEU A 5 2.05 16.83 -9.18
CA LEU A 5 2.25 16.10 -10.43
C LEU A 5 3.30 16.77 -11.33
N VAL A 6 3.40 18.10 -11.26
CA VAL A 6 4.37 18.88 -12.05
C VAL A 6 5.80 18.51 -11.70
N VAL A 7 6.13 18.32 -10.42
CA VAL A 7 7.48 17.96 -9.97
C VAL A 7 7.94 16.58 -10.47
N PRO A 8 7.18 15.48 -10.29
CA PRO A 8 7.51 14.19 -10.88
C PRO A 8 7.56 14.25 -12.42
N PHE A 9 6.68 15.02 -13.05
CA PHE A 9 6.65 15.16 -14.50
C PHE A 9 7.92 15.84 -15.05
N THR A 10 8.36 16.93 -14.44
CA THR A 10 9.58 17.64 -14.84
C THR A 10 10.84 16.82 -14.54
N PHE A 11 10.91 16.16 -13.39
CA PHE A 11 12.01 15.25 -13.05
C PHE A 11 12.11 14.09 -14.01
N ASN A 12 10.98 13.51 -14.40
CA ASN A 12 10.95 12.47 -15.42
C ASN A 12 11.48 13.00 -16.75
N LEU A 13 11.04 14.17 -17.22
CA LEU A 13 11.46 14.70 -18.52
C LEU A 13 12.96 15.04 -18.58
N TRP A 14 13.47 15.82 -17.63
CA TRP A 14 14.80 16.44 -17.74
C TRP A 14 15.90 15.82 -16.86
N PHE A 15 15.56 15.17 -15.74
CA PHE A 15 16.53 14.75 -14.72
C PHE A 15 16.71 13.23 -14.63
N ARG A 16 16.37 12.49 -15.69
CA ARG A 16 16.33 11.02 -15.72
C ARG A 16 17.60 10.30 -15.25
N LYS A 17 18.78 10.94 -15.39
CA LYS A 17 20.08 10.36 -15.04
C LYS A 17 20.35 10.40 -13.53
N ILE A 18 19.71 11.32 -12.80
CA ILE A 18 19.86 11.50 -11.34
C ILE A 18 18.88 10.59 -10.57
N LEU A 19 17.81 10.13 -11.23
CA LEU A 19 16.76 9.32 -10.62
C LEU A 19 17.30 8.06 -9.94
N ASN A 20 18.18 7.29 -10.61
CA ASN A 20 18.79 6.10 -10.00
C ASN A 20 19.55 6.40 -8.70
N VAL A 21 20.20 7.56 -8.61
CA VAL A 21 20.92 7.97 -7.39
C VAL A 21 19.91 8.36 -6.32
N MET A 22 18.90 9.17 -6.66
CA MET A 22 17.82 9.53 -5.74
C MET A 22 17.02 8.32 -5.25
N GLU A 23 16.88 7.27 -6.06
CA GLU A 23 16.20 6.02 -5.70
C GLU A 23 17.01 5.21 -4.68
N ILE A 24 18.29 4.99 -4.94
CA ILE A 24 19.16 4.26 -4.01
C ILE A 24 19.28 5.05 -2.71
N THR A 25 19.49 6.37 -2.80
CA THR A 25 19.50 7.26 -1.64
C THR A 25 18.15 7.23 -0.92
N GLY A 26 17.03 7.25 -1.64
CA GLY A 26 15.69 7.17 -1.09
C GLY A 26 15.43 5.84 -0.36
N GLY A 27 15.88 4.72 -0.91
CA GLY A 27 15.80 3.40 -0.28
C GLY A 27 16.65 3.29 0.98
N VAL A 28 17.89 3.81 0.95
CA VAL A 28 18.76 3.86 2.15
C VAL A 28 18.16 4.78 3.20
N LEU A 29 17.72 5.98 2.82
CA LEU A 29 17.07 6.92 3.72
C LEU A 29 15.78 6.34 4.31
N HIS A 30 14.99 5.59 3.53
CA HIS A 30 13.78 4.95 4.04
C HIS A 30 14.09 4.02 5.22
N ILE A 31 15.11 3.16 5.09
CA ILE A 31 15.52 2.24 6.17
C ILE A 31 16.06 3.05 7.37
N CYS A 32 16.99 3.99 7.13
CA CYS A 32 17.59 4.77 8.21
C CYS A 32 16.55 5.62 8.96
N LEU A 33 15.65 6.27 8.24
CA LEU A 33 14.62 7.14 8.82
C LEU A 33 13.52 6.33 9.49
N PHE A 34 13.20 5.13 9.00
CA PHE A 34 12.30 4.22 9.71
C PHE A 34 12.87 3.84 11.09
N VAL A 35 14.17 3.54 11.18
CA VAL A 35 14.83 3.28 12.46
C VAL A 35 14.77 4.52 13.36
N ILE A 36 15.05 5.71 12.84
CA ILE A 36 14.94 6.96 13.60
C ILE A 36 13.52 7.20 14.10
N PHE A 37 12.52 6.96 13.26
CA PHE A 37 11.10 7.07 13.63
C PHE A 37 10.74 6.15 14.78
N VAL A 38 11.15 4.88 14.69
CA VAL A 38 10.94 3.87 15.74
C VAL A 38 11.60 4.29 17.04
N VAL A 39 12.86 4.76 16.99
CA VAL A 39 13.58 5.24 18.17
C VAL A 39 12.88 6.44 18.80
N ILE A 40 12.40 7.40 18.00
CA ILE A 40 11.66 8.56 18.50
C ILE A 40 10.39 8.11 19.24
N LEU A 41 9.61 7.19 18.67
CA LEU A 41 8.43 6.66 19.34
C LEU A 41 8.77 5.95 20.66
N ILE A 42 9.83 5.12 20.68
CA ILE A 42 10.22 4.39 21.89
C ILE A 42 10.73 5.33 22.99
N VAL A 43 11.49 6.37 22.62
CA VAL A 43 12.15 7.28 23.57
C VAL A 43 11.17 8.33 24.10
N PHE A 44 10.30 8.87 23.24
CA PHE A 44 9.43 9.99 23.60
C PHE A 44 7.95 9.62 23.75
N GLY A 45 7.53 8.47 23.22
CA GLY A 45 6.17 7.99 23.35
C GLY A 45 5.87 7.49 24.76
N SER A 46 4.64 7.71 25.23
CA SER A 46 4.18 7.14 26.49
C SER A 46 3.89 5.66 26.32
N ARG A 47 4.54 4.81 27.12
CA ARG A 47 4.39 3.36 27.05
C ARG A 47 3.04 2.88 27.61
N SER A 48 2.27 2.17 26.77
CA SER A 48 1.04 1.46 27.13
C SER A 48 1.33 0.11 27.80
N GLY A 49 0.32 -0.43 28.51
CA GLY A 49 0.37 -1.79 29.07
C GLY A 49 0.29 -2.88 27.99
N ASP A 50 0.74 -4.08 28.33
CA ASP A 50 0.69 -5.28 27.46
C ASP A 50 -0.75 -5.73 27.16
N ASP A 51 -1.65 -5.62 28.14
CA ASP A 51 -3.09 -5.87 28.00
C ASP A 51 -3.72 -4.98 26.89
N PHE A 52 -3.28 -3.73 26.80
CA PHE A 52 -3.72 -2.82 25.73
C PHE A 52 -3.28 -3.30 24.33
N VAL A 53 -2.09 -3.89 24.22
CA VAL A 53 -1.50 -4.27 22.93
C VAL A 53 -2.03 -5.60 22.42
N PHE A 54 -2.24 -6.58 23.30
CA PHE A 54 -2.52 -7.96 22.89
C PHE A 54 -3.93 -8.44 23.20
N GLU A 55 -4.62 -7.83 24.17
CA GLU A 55 -5.92 -8.32 24.65
C GLU A 55 -7.06 -7.32 24.38
N THR A 56 -6.72 -6.05 24.19
CA THR A 56 -7.70 -4.98 23.98
C THR A 56 -8.04 -4.79 22.50
N LEU A 57 -9.29 -5.07 22.14
CA LEU A 57 -9.87 -4.60 20.88
C LEU A 57 -10.57 -3.26 21.11
N ILE A 58 -10.18 -2.23 20.36
CA ILE A 58 -10.84 -0.93 20.36
C ILE A 58 -11.98 -0.94 19.33
N TRP A 59 -13.20 -0.64 19.78
CA TRP A 59 -14.41 -0.66 18.95
C TRP A 59 -15.37 0.45 19.40
N GLY A 60 -16.35 0.80 18.55
CA GLY A 60 -17.37 1.81 18.87
C GLY A 60 -16.95 3.27 18.60
N LEU A 61 -15.65 3.59 18.57
CA LEU A 61 -15.16 4.95 18.25
C LEU A 61 -15.56 5.43 16.85
N SER A 62 -15.68 4.51 15.89
CA SER A 62 -16.10 4.83 14.52
C SER A 62 -17.62 4.92 14.35
N GLY A 63 -18.40 4.87 15.45
CA GLY A 63 -19.86 4.83 15.43
C GLY A 63 -20.44 3.46 15.03
N TRP A 64 -19.60 2.47 14.71
CA TRP A 64 -20.03 1.10 14.46
C TRP A 64 -20.27 0.33 15.76
N ASN A 65 -21.51 -0.12 15.97
CA ASN A 65 -21.92 -0.90 17.15
C ASN A 65 -21.61 -2.41 17.06
N SER A 66 -20.62 -2.82 16.27
CA SER A 66 -20.22 -4.23 16.12
C SER A 66 -18.71 -4.37 16.18
N LYS A 67 -18.24 -5.14 17.18
CA LYS A 67 -16.82 -5.50 17.33
C LYS A 67 -16.26 -6.14 16.06
N GLY A 68 -17.04 -7.00 15.40
CA GLY A 68 -16.63 -7.68 14.18
C GLY A 68 -16.42 -6.73 13.00
N VAL A 69 -17.24 -5.67 12.90
CA VAL A 69 -17.08 -4.63 11.87
C VAL A 69 -15.86 -3.79 12.15
N SER A 70 -15.66 -3.32 13.40
CA SER A 70 -14.47 -2.56 13.77
C SER A 70 -13.17 -3.34 13.53
N PHE A 71 -13.17 -4.65 13.88
CA PHE A 71 -12.05 -5.54 13.59
C PHE A 71 -11.80 -5.70 12.09
N GLY A 72 -12.87 -5.92 11.31
CA GLY A 72 -12.81 -6.03 9.84
C GLY A 72 -12.28 -4.77 9.16
N LEU A 73 -12.68 -3.59 9.62
CA LEU A 73 -12.16 -2.33 9.09
C LEU A 73 -10.72 -2.07 9.53
N GLY A 74 -10.35 -2.46 10.76
CA GLY A 74 -9.02 -2.21 11.34
C GLY A 74 -7.86 -2.94 10.67
N ILE A 75 -8.09 -4.08 10.02
CA ILE A 75 -7.05 -4.82 9.28
C ILE A 75 -6.81 -4.23 7.88
N LEU A 76 -7.79 -3.54 7.27
CA LEU A 76 -7.65 -3.00 5.91
C LEU A 76 -6.43 -2.08 5.75
N PRO A 77 -6.13 -1.11 6.65
CA PRO A 77 -4.93 -0.29 6.55
C PRO A 77 -3.63 -1.10 6.46
N ALA A 78 -3.55 -2.25 7.15
CA ALA A 78 -2.37 -3.11 7.11
C ALA A 78 -2.16 -3.75 5.72
N THR A 79 -3.23 -3.91 4.93
CA THR A 79 -3.14 -4.47 3.57
C THR A 79 -2.45 -3.53 2.57
N PHE A 80 -2.58 -2.22 2.75
CA PHE A 80 -1.95 -1.23 1.86
C PHE A 80 -0.43 -1.29 1.90
N ALA A 81 0.14 -1.62 3.07
CA ALA A 81 1.59 -1.78 3.23
C ALA A 81 2.18 -3.01 2.51
N LEU A 82 1.32 -3.93 2.07
CA LEU A 82 1.70 -5.12 1.28
C LEU A 82 1.41 -4.97 -0.22
N THR A 83 0.85 -3.82 -0.62
CA THR A 83 0.52 -3.53 -2.02
C THR A 83 1.75 -3.02 -2.78
N GLY A 84 1.78 -3.20 -4.10
CA GLY A 84 2.86 -2.72 -4.97
C GLY A 84 3.86 -3.78 -5.40
N CYS A 85 3.73 -5.03 -4.92
CA CYS A 85 4.59 -6.15 -5.36
C CYS A 85 4.40 -6.49 -6.87
N ASP A 86 3.24 -6.15 -7.46
CA ASP A 86 2.91 -6.26 -8.88
C ASP A 86 3.76 -5.34 -9.78
N SER A 87 4.25 -4.24 -9.23
CA SER A 87 5.20 -3.34 -9.91
C SER A 87 6.41 -4.11 -10.48
N VAL A 88 6.91 -5.11 -9.74
CA VAL A 88 8.05 -5.94 -10.19
C VAL A 88 7.69 -6.84 -11.37
N LEU A 89 6.42 -7.26 -11.49
CA LEU A 89 5.91 -8.02 -12.63
C LEU A 89 5.88 -7.16 -13.88
N HIS A 90 5.52 -5.88 -13.75
CA HIS A 90 5.55 -4.93 -14.86
C HIS A 90 6.97 -4.65 -15.36
N MET A 91 8.00 -4.95 -14.56
CA MET A 91 9.41 -4.87 -14.94
C MET A 91 10.02 -6.19 -15.39
N SER A 92 9.20 -7.20 -15.66
CA SER A 92 9.75 -8.54 -15.86
C SER A 92 10.78 -8.61 -16.99
N ASP A 93 10.60 -7.74 -17.96
CA ASP A 93 11.35 -7.69 -19.21
C ASP A 93 12.71 -6.96 -19.05
N GLU A 94 12.96 -6.36 -17.90
CA GLU A 94 14.19 -5.60 -17.57
C GLU A 94 15.19 -6.35 -16.69
N VAL A 95 14.72 -7.37 -15.98
CA VAL A 95 15.50 -8.02 -14.93
C VAL A 95 16.35 -9.14 -15.53
N LYS A 96 17.67 -9.04 -15.39
CA LYS A 96 18.58 -10.15 -15.74
C LYS A 96 18.18 -11.40 -14.96
N GLN A 97 18.02 -12.54 -15.65
CA GLN A 97 17.50 -13.76 -15.03
C GLN A 97 16.12 -13.54 -14.36
N ALA A 98 15.25 -12.78 -15.02
CA ALA A 98 13.85 -12.51 -14.67
C ALA A 98 13.16 -13.72 -13.99
N LYS A 99 13.28 -14.90 -14.60
CA LYS A 99 12.76 -16.20 -14.13
C LYS A 99 12.99 -16.46 -12.65
N ASN A 100 14.15 -16.08 -12.11
CA ASN A 100 14.54 -16.37 -10.73
C ASN A 100 14.53 -15.09 -9.89
N ARG A 101 14.91 -13.94 -10.46
CA ARG A 101 15.04 -12.69 -9.72
C ARG A 101 13.72 -12.02 -9.43
N ILE A 102 12.74 -12.07 -10.34
CA ILE A 102 11.42 -11.46 -10.11
C ILE A 102 10.66 -12.17 -9.00
N PRO A 103 10.48 -13.51 -9.04
CA PRO A 103 9.76 -14.20 -7.97
C PRO A 103 10.45 -14.02 -6.62
N ARG A 104 11.79 -14.10 -6.58
CA ARG A 104 12.57 -13.88 -5.35
C ARG A 104 12.44 -12.45 -4.84
N SER A 105 12.50 -11.45 -5.72
CA SER A 105 12.36 -10.04 -5.36
C SER A 105 10.97 -9.74 -4.79
N ILE A 106 9.92 -10.28 -5.41
CA ILE A 106 8.54 -10.16 -4.93
C ILE A 106 8.43 -10.79 -3.54
N ILE A 107 8.83 -12.06 -3.39
CA ILE A 107 8.74 -12.77 -2.11
C ILE A 107 9.53 -12.02 -1.03
N PHE A 108 10.78 -11.63 -1.32
CA PHE A 108 11.63 -10.93 -0.37
C PHE A 108 11.06 -9.57 0.05
N ALA A 109 10.58 -8.77 -0.90
CA ALA A 109 9.98 -7.47 -0.63
C ALA A 109 8.70 -7.61 0.21
N CYS A 110 7.77 -8.48 -0.19
CA CYS A 110 6.52 -8.62 0.57
C CYS A 110 6.77 -9.22 1.97
N VAL A 111 7.71 -10.18 2.13
CA VAL A 111 8.09 -10.72 3.45
C VAL A 111 8.75 -9.66 4.34
N LEU A 112 9.75 -8.93 3.84
CA LEU A 112 10.38 -7.87 4.61
C LEU A 112 9.39 -6.78 5.03
N ASN A 113 8.56 -6.31 4.10
CA ASN A 113 7.53 -5.31 4.41
C ASN A 113 6.54 -5.83 5.47
N SER A 114 6.15 -7.12 5.41
CA SER A 114 5.27 -7.72 6.41
C SER A 114 5.91 -7.74 7.80
N VAL A 115 7.18 -8.13 7.89
CA VAL A 115 7.91 -8.17 9.17
C VAL A 115 8.09 -6.77 9.75
N PHE A 116 8.51 -5.80 8.93
CA PHE A 116 8.68 -4.42 9.38
C PHE A 116 7.35 -3.78 9.78
N LEU A 117 6.28 -4.02 9.02
CA LEU A 117 4.95 -3.54 9.36
C LEU A 117 4.47 -4.13 10.69
N MET A 118 4.66 -5.44 10.90
CA MET A 118 4.26 -6.10 12.15
C MET A 118 5.01 -5.50 13.34
N ALA A 119 6.33 -5.39 13.23
CA ALA A 119 7.15 -4.76 14.28
C ALA A 119 6.72 -3.31 14.51
N PHE A 120 6.46 -2.56 13.45
CA PHE A 120 6.01 -1.18 13.51
C PHE A 120 4.67 -1.03 14.24
N ILE A 121 3.67 -1.85 13.90
CA ILE A 121 2.34 -1.79 14.53
C ILE A 121 2.45 -2.11 16.03
N ILE A 122 3.23 -3.12 16.41
CA ILE A 122 3.43 -3.47 17.84
C ILE A 122 4.08 -2.30 18.59
N ILE A 123 5.13 -1.70 18.02
CA ILE A 123 5.79 -0.53 18.63
C ILE A 123 4.82 0.65 18.70
N LEU A 124 4.07 0.91 17.64
CA LEU A 124 3.08 1.98 17.63
C LEU A 124 2.04 1.78 18.74
N LEU A 125 1.48 0.58 18.90
CA LEU A 125 0.51 0.29 19.97
C LEU A 125 1.10 0.50 21.37
N PHE A 126 2.37 0.14 21.57
CA PHE A 126 3.05 0.41 22.83
C PHE A 126 3.31 1.89 23.09
N PHE A 127 3.51 2.72 22.06
CA PHE A 127 4.06 4.07 22.24
C PHE A 127 3.20 5.20 21.66
N MET A 128 1.99 4.93 21.17
CA MET A 128 1.13 5.94 20.56
C MET A 128 0.48 6.91 21.55
N GLY A 129 0.41 6.53 22.83
CA GLY A 129 -0.26 7.31 23.88
C GLY A 129 -1.79 7.28 23.82
N PRO A 130 -2.45 8.06 24.70
CA PRO A 130 -3.91 8.02 24.87
C PRO A 130 -4.64 8.50 23.61
N LEU A 131 -5.63 7.73 23.18
CA LEU A 131 -6.38 8.03 21.95
C LEU A 131 -7.29 9.25 22.10
N GLU A 132 -7.70 9.57 23.32
CA GLU A 132 -8.52 10.75 23.65
C GLU A 132 -7.78 12.06 23.34
N ALA A 133 -6.45 12.02 23.27
CA ALA A 133 -5.62 13.16 22.88
C ALA A 133 -5.54 13.35 21.35
N ILE A 134 -6.16 12.47 20.55
CA ILE A 134 -6.22 12.57 19.11
C ILE A 134 -7.59 13.14 18.71
N PRO A 135 -7.63 14.31 18.03
CA PRO A 135 -8.90 14.86 17.57
C PRO A 135 -9.63 13.88 16.63
N GLU A 136 -10.92 13.68 16.87
CA GLU A 136 -11.76 12.73 16.11
C GLU A 136 -11.79 13.03 14.60
N ALA A 137 -11.65 14.31 14.22
CA ALA A 137 -11.60 14.78 12.84
C ALA A 137 -10.16 14.95 12.29
N ALA A 138 -9.15 14.37 12.93
CA ALA A 138 -7.77 14.47 12.47
C ALA A 138 -7.59 13.84 11.08
N PRO A 139 -7.16 14.59 10.05
CA PRO A 139 -7.02 14.06 8.70
C PRO A 139 -5.92 12.99 8.58
N LEU A 140 -4.94 13.02 9.49
CA LEU A 140 -3.87 12.02 9.59
C LEU A 140 -3.60 11.71 11.08
N PRO A 141 -4.26 10.69 11.67
CA PRO A 141 -4.14 10.35 13.09
C PRO A 141 -2.70 10.10 13.53
N ILE A 142 -1.88 9.47 12.67
CA ILE A 142 -0.47 9.20 12.94
C ILE A 142 0.35 10.48 13.14
N LEU A 143 -0.03 11.61 12.52
CA LEU A 143 0.66 12.88 12.74
C LEU A 143 0.40 13.45 14.13
N ASN A 144 -0.81 13.24 14.66
CA ASN A 144 -1.13 13.65 16.02
C ASN A 144 -0.41 12.78 17.04
N VAL A 145 -0.31 11.46 16.80
CA VAL A 145 0.52 10.57 17.62
C VAL A 145 1.97 11.07 17.67
N LEU A 146 2.55 11.40 16.51
CA LEU A 146 3.93 11.89 16.44
C LEU A 146 4.10 13.27 17.06
N PHE A 147 3.10 14.14 16.93
CA PHE A 147 3.12 15.45 17.57
C PHE A 147 3.02 15.33 19.09
N ASN A 148 2.16 14.46 19.59
CA ASN A 148 2.00 14.20 21.02
C ASN A 148 3.27 13.57 21.62
N ALA A 149 3.94 12.70 20.87
CA ALA A 149 5.23 12.14 21.28
C ALA A 149 6.36 13.19 21.23
N THR A 150 6.49 13.96 20.14
CA THR A 150 7.67 14.84 19.92
C THR A 150 7.53 16.26 20.45
N GLY A 151 6.31 16.75 20.69
CA GLY A 151 6.02 18.14 21.05
C GLY A 151 6.39 19.18 19.98
N SER A 152 6.82 18.79 18.79
CA SER A 152 7.40 19.68 17.77
C SER A 152 6.74 19.52 16.41
N LYS A 153 6.06 20.59 15.95
CA LYS A 153 5.41 20.64 14.63
C LYS A 153 6.40 20.41 13.48
N THR A 154 7.62 20.92 13.61
CA THR A 154 8.67 20.75 12.60
C THR A 154 9.13 19.29 12.53
N ALA A 155 9.32 18.63 13.67
CA ALA A 155 9.70 17.22 13.71
C ALA A 155 8.59 16.32 13.15
N THR A 156 7.34 16.53 13.58
CA THR A 156 6.16 15.80 13.07
C THR A 156 6.03 15.93 11.55
N ASN A 157 6.07 17.16 11.02
CA ASN A 157 5.89 17.40 9.58
C ASN A 157 7.06 16.82 8.77
N THR A 158 8.27 16.83 9.33
CA THR A 158 9.43 16.18 8.70
C THR A 158 9.19 14.67 8.63
N LEU A 159 8.79 14.00 9.72
CA LEU A 159 8.50 12.55 9.71
C LEU A 159 7.30 12.19 8.80
N ALA A 160 6.28 13.04 8.72
CA ALA A 160 5.09 12.89 7.86
C ALA A 160 5.41 12.74 6.37
N LEU A 161 6.32 13.59 5.87
CA LEU A 161 6.66 13.72 4.46
C LEU A 161 7.31 12.46 3.88
N HIS A 162 7.70 11.50 4.72
CA HIS A 162 8.41 10.28 4.31
C HIS A 162 7.51 9.13 3.87
N VAL A 163 6.19 9.19 4.15
CA VAL A 163 5.21 8.19 3.69
C VAL A 163 4.82 8.41 2.22
N SER A 164 5.03 9.61 1.67
CA SER A 164 4.58 10.00 0.33
C SER A 164 5.50 9.65 -0.85
N TYR A 165 6.59 8.90 -0.66
CA TYR A 165 7.54 8.56 -1.74
C TYR A 165 7.24 7.26 -2.51
N PHE A 166 6.12 6.60 -2.21
CA PHE A 166 5.69 5.36 -2.88
C PHE A 166 5.36 5.55 -4.38
N LEU A 167 4.74 6.68 -4.75
CA LEU A 167 4.26 6.98 -6.11
C LEU A 167 5.36 7.35 -7.13
N PRO A 168 6.40 8.14 -6.78
CA PRO A 168 7.53 8.41 -7.69
C PRO A 168 8.32 7.15 -8.11
N ILE A 169 8.42 6.15 -7.22
CA ILE A 169 9.10 4.87 -7.45
C ILE A 169 8.34 4.03 -8.49
N LEU A 170 7.01 4.06 -8.44
CA LEU A 170 6.11 3.37 -9.38
C LEU A 170 6.21 3.92 -10.81
N PHE A 171 6.43 5.23 -10.98
CA PHE A 171 6.50 5.85 -12.32
C PHE A 171 7.91 5.81 -12.96
N MET A 172 8.98 5.65 -12.17
CA MET A 172 10.34 5.47 -12.70
C MET A 172 10.57 4.08 -13.31
N LEU A 173 9.85 3.10 -12.79
CA LEU A 173 9.69 1.77 -13.37
C LEU A 173 9.26 1.80 -14.83
N ILE A 174 8.21 2.57 -15.10
CA ILE A 174 7.55 2.67 -16.41
C ILE A 174 8.49 3.29 -17.46
N ARG A 175 9.45 4.13 -17.02
CA ARG A 175 10.36 4.85 -17.93
C ARG A 175 11.64 4.07 -18.26
N ARG A 176 12.04 3.10 -17.44
CA ARG A 176 13.26 2.31 -17.69
C ARG A 176 13.05 1.30 -18.85
N LEU A 177 11.78 0.96 -19.15
CA LEU A 177 11.29 -0.18 -19.97
C LEU A 177 11.14 0.10 -21.47
N GLY A 178 11.65 1.22 -21.99
CA GLY A 178 11.45 1.67 -23.38
C GLY A 178 12.28 0.98 -24.47
N GLY A 179 12.58 -0.33 -24.39
CA GLY A 179 13.38 -1.10 -25.37
C GLY A 179 12.64 -2.30 -26.00
N PRO A 180 13.08 -2.82 -27.18
CA PRO A 180 12.26 -3.68 -28.07
C PRO A 180 12.07 -5.18 -27.66
N LYS A 181 11.16 -5.87 -28.39
CA LYS A 181 10.18 -6.94 -28.04
C LYS A 181 10.65 -8.45 -27.98
N PRO A 182 9.84 -9.40 -27.40
CA PRO A 182 10.30 -10.50 -26.53
C PRO A 182 9.95 -11.96 -26.96
N PRO A 183 10.43 -12.99 -26.21
CA PRO A 183 9.73 -14.27 -26.05
C PRO A 183 9.61 -14.80 -24.59
N TYR A 184 8.63 -15.68 -24.33
CA TYR A 184 8.09 -16.12 -23.01
C TYR A 184 8.89 -17.21 -22.26
N GLY A 185 8.73 -17.34 -20.92
CA GLY A 185 9.45 -18.34 -20.09
C GLY A 185 8.94 -18.62 -18.63
N PRO A 186 9.63 -19.48 -17.83
CA PRO A 186 9.09 -20.74 -17.25
C PRO A 186 9.27 -20.94 -15.70
N PHE A 187 8.60 -20.19 -14.83
CA PHE A 187 8.62 -20.38 -13.36
C PHE A 187 7.38 -21.12 -12.84
N ARG A 188 7.51 -22.01 -11.84
CA ARG A 188 6.40 -22.77 -11.23
C ARG A 188 6.61 -22.93 -9.71
N LEU A 189 5.57 -22.61 -8.92
CA LEU A 189 5.54 -22.73 -7.45
C LEU A 189 5.31 -24.18 -6.94
N GLY A 190 5.13 -25.15 -7.84
CA GLY A 190 4.89 -26.55 -7.48
C GLY A 190 3.64 -26.72 -6.60
N ALA A 191 3.69 -27.64 -5.63
CA ALA A 191 2.57 -27.97 -4.74
C ALA A 191 2.13 -26.80 -3.84
N LEU A 192 3.02 -25.84 -3.55
CA LEU A 192 2.70 -24.65 -2.75
C LEU A 192 1.80 -23.65 -3.50
N GLY A 193 1.67 -23.77 -4.83
CA GLY A 193 0.84 -22.86 -5.62
C GLY A 193 -0.65 -22.92 -5.25
N VAL A 194 -1.19 -24.11 -4.96
CA VAL A 194 -2.63 -24.27 -4.66
C VAL A 194 -3.01 -23.65 -3.31
N PRO A 195 -2.32 -23.94 -2.19
CA PRO A 195 -2.60 -23.28 -0.92
C PRO A 195 -2.45 -21.76 -0.98
N LEU A 196 -1.42 -21.27 -1.68
CA LEU A 196 -1.19 -19.82 -1.84
C LEU A 196 -2.31 -19.15 -2.63
N ASN A 197 -2.79 -19.76 -3.73
CA ASN A 197 -3.90 -19.23 -4.50
C ASN A 197 -5.20 -19.22 -3.69
N ILE A 198 -5.48 -20.27 -2.90
CA ILE A 198 -6.65 -20.30 -2.01
C ILE A 198 -6.56 -19.17 -0.98
N PHE A 199 -5.40 -19.00 -0.34
CA PHE A 199 -5.16 -17.90 0.60
C PHE A 199 -5.36 -16.53 -0.05
N SER A 200 -4.80 -16.31 -1.25
CA SER A 200 -4.99 -15.07 -2.01
C SER A 200 -6.46 -14.80 -2.34
N LEU A 201 -7.22 -15.83 -2.73
CA LEU A 201 -8.66 -15.68 -3.00
C LEU A 201 -9.44 -15.33 -1.73
N CYS A 202 -9.15 -15.97 -0.59
CA CYS A 202 -9.77 -15.64 0.69
C CYS A 202 -9.45 -14.19 1.11
N PHE A 203 -8.20 -13.76 0.93
CA PHE A 203 -7.77 -12.40 1.24
C PHE A 203 -8.41 -11.36 0.31
N LEU A 204 -8.51 -11.65 -1.00
CA LEU A 204 -9.21 -10.78 -1.95
C LEU A 204 -10.71 -10.69 -1.65
N ALA A 205 -11.35 -11.80 -1.26
CA ALA A 205 -12.74 -11.78 -0.82
C ALA A 205 -12.92 -10.91 0.43
N TYR A 206 -12.00 -11.01 1.39
CA TYR A 206 -11.98 -10.18 2.58
C TYR A 206 -11.85 -8.67 2.24
N VAL A 207 -10.86 -8.30 1.43
CA VAL A 207 -10.64 -6.91 0.99
C VAL A 207 -11.85 -6.41 0.19
N GLY A 208 -12.37 -7.20 -0.74
CA GLY A 208 -13.54 -6.85 -1.54
C GLY A 208 -14.81 -6.65 -0.72
N MET A 209 -14.96 -7.38 0.39
CA MET A 209 -16.09 -7.24 1.31
C MET A 209 -16.01 -5.98 2.17
N TRP A 210 -14.84 -5.68 2.76
CA TRP A 210 -14.70 -4.57 3.70
C TRP A 210 -14.29 -3.25 3.05
N MET A 211 -13.58 -3.26 1.92
CA MET A 211 -13.12 -2.04 1.24
C MET A 211 -14.26 -1.04 0.97
N PRO A 212 -15.49 -1.45 0.57
CA PRO A 212 -16.57 -0.50 0.29
C PRO A 212 -17.24 0.08 1.54
N PHE A 213 -16.95 -0.45 2.74
CA PHE A 213 -17.63 0.00 3.96
C PHE A 213 -17.14 1.40 4.38
N PRO A 214 -18.04 2.24 4.94
CA PRO A 214 -17.65 3.53 5.49
C PRO A 214 -16.81 3.33 6.76
N GLN A 215 -15.76 4.14 6.89
CA GLN A 215 -14.81 4.04 8.01
C GLN A 215 -15.40 4.62 9.31
N THR A 216 -16.33 5.58 9.22
CA THR A 216 -17.00 6.21 10.37
C THR A 216 -18.49 6.41 10.10
N LEU A 217 -19.28 6.45 11.18
CA LEU A 217 -20.72 6.75 11.19
C LEU A 217 -21.00 7.99 12.04
N PRO A 218 -22.01 8.81 11.69
CA PRO A 218 -22.92 8.65 10.55
C PRO A 218 -22.26 8.97 9.20
N VAL A 219 -22.76 8.34 8.14
CA VAL A 219 -22.29 8.60 6.77
C VAL A 219 -22.83 9.93 6.28
N THR A 220 -21.93 10.78 5.80
CA THR A 220 -22.17 12.05 5.12
C THR A 220 -21.63 11.97 3.70
N LYS A 221 -21.94 12.98 2.87
CA LYS A 221 -21.41 13.04 1.50
C LYS A 221 -19.88 13.11 1.47
N ASP A 222 -19.26 13.66 2.52
CA ASP A 222 -17.82 13.90 2.57
C ASP A 222 -17.02 12.70 3.08
N ASN A 223 -17.61 11.82 3.91
CA ASN A 223 -16.94 10.63 4.46
C ASN A 223 -17.37 9.29 3.82
N MET A 224 -18.35 9.32 2.91
CA MET A 224 -18.82 8.11 2.22
C MET A 224 -17.70 7.48 1.40
N ASN A 225 -17.57 6.16 1.53
CA ASN A 225 -16.61 5.40 0.75
C ASN A 225 -17.17 5.11 -0.66
N TYR A 226 -16.78 5.92 -1.63
CA TYR A 226 -17.28 5.82 -3.01
C TYR A 226 -16.66 4.67 -3.81
N ALA A 227 -15.73 3.89 -3.25
CA ALA A 227 -15.07 2.79 -3.96
C ALA A 227 -16.07 1.75 -4.48
N GLY A 228 -17.06 1.36 -3.67
CA GLY A 228 -18.09 0.39 -4.06
C GLY A 228 -18.93 0.82 -5.28
N PRO A 229 -19.64 1.98 -5.20
CA PRO A 229 -20.41 2.51 -6.33
C PRO A 229 -19.58 2.72 -7.61
N VAL A 230 -18.36 3.25 -7.49
CA VAL A 230 -17.47 3.46 -8.64
C VAL A 230 -17.07 2.13 -9.26
N PHE A 231 -16.67 1.15 -8.44
CA PHE A 231 -16.30 -0.18 -8.91
C PHE A 231 -17.47 -0.89 -9.61
N GLY A 232 -18.67 -0.82 -9.04
CA GLY A 232 -19.89 -1.34 -9.66
C GLY A 232 -20.19 -0.71 -11.01
N ALA A 233 -20.08 0.62 -11.12
CA ALA A 233 -20.28 1.34 -12.38
C ALA A 233 -19.26 0.93 -13.46
N VAL A 234 -17.99 0.73 -13.09
CA VAL A 234 -16.95 0.26 -14.00
C VAL A 234 -17.24 -1.16 -14.51
N ILE A 235 -17.66 -2.08 -13.62
CA ILE A 235 -18.03 -3.44 -14.02
C ILE A 235 -19.20 -3.42 -14.99
N VAL A 236 -20.26 -2.67 -14.67
CA VAL A 236 -21.43 -2.55 -15.55
C VAL A 236 -21.01 -1.98 -16.91
N GLY A 237 -20.20 -0.92 -16.93
CA GLY A 237 -19.68 -0.33 -18.17
C GLY A 237 -18.86 -1.33 -19.00
N ALA A 238 -17.97 -2.08 -18.36
CA ALA A 238 -17.14 -3.09 -19.02
C ALA A 238 -17.99 -4.25 -19.59
N LEU A 239 -18.99 -4.72 -18.85
CA LEU A 239 -19.92 -5.75 -19.32
C LEU A 239 -20.75 -5.24 -20.51
N LEU A 240 -21.27 -4.02 -20.42
CA LEU A 240 -22.00 -3.40 -21.53
C LEU A 240 -21.13 -3.30 -22.78
N ASP A 241 -19.92 -2.77 -22.68
CA ASP A 241 -19.02 -2.69 -23.83
C ASP A 241 -18.68 -4.07 -24.41
N TRP A 242 -18.44 -5.07 -23.56
CA TRP A 242 -18.18 -6.44 -23.98
C TRP A 242 -19.34 -7.03 -24.80
N PHE A 243 -20.58 -6.91 -24.30
CA PHE A 243 -21.74 -7.49 -24.98
C PHE A 243 -22.18 -6.71 -26.22
N LEU A 244 -21.94 -5.39 -26.25
CA LEU A 244 -22.27 -4.53 -27.39
C LEU A 244 -21.23 -4.65 -28.52
N ASN A 245 -19.94 -4.52 -28.19
CA ASN A 245 -18.85 -4.35 -29.15
C ASN A 245 -17.74 -5.39 -28.98
N GLY A 246 -17.27 -5.59 -27.75
CA GLY A 246 -16.05 -6.35 -27.44
C GLY A 246 -16.11 -7.78 -28.00
N ARG A 247 -17.19 -8.50 -27.75
CA ARG A 247 -17.36 -9.89 -28.23
C ARG A 247 -17.31 -10.06 -29.75
N LYS A 248 -17.57 -8.99 -30.51
CA LYS A 248 -17.57 -9.01 -31.98
C LYS A 248 -16.20 -8.66 -32.57
N ARG A 249 -15.38 -7.89 -31.84
CA ARG A 249 -14.08 -7.37 -32.29
C ARG A 249 -12.89 -8.10 -31.66
N PHE A 250 -13.13 -8.84 -30.57
CA PHE A 250 -12.08 -9.54 -29.87
C PHE A 250 -11.50 -10.65 -30.74
N GLN A 251 -10.25 -10.46 -31.18
CA GLN A 251 -9.43 -11.48 -31.80
C GLN A 251 -8.24 -11.76 -30.90
N MET A 252 -8.04 -13.03 -30.58
CA MET A 252 -6.83 -13.46 -29.86
C MET A 252 -5.61 -13.12 -30.71
N PRO A 253 -4.54 -12.53 -30.14
CA PRO A 253 -3.28 -12.42 -30.84
C PRO A 253 -2.82 -13.84 -31.20
N VAL A 254 -2.84 -14.18 -32.48
CA VAL A 254 -2.33 -15.46 -32.97
C VAL A 254 -0.83 -15.42 -32.74
N VAL A 255 -0.36 -16.13 -31.72
CA VAL A 255 1.08 -16.26 -31.46
C VAL A 255 1.66 -17.10 -32.59
N ARG A 256 2.18 -16.45 -33.64
CA ARG A 256 3.06 -17.12 -34.61
C ARG A 256 4.38 -17.37 -33.91
N TYR A 257 4.56 -18.60 -33.46
CA TYR A 257 5.88 -19.15 -33.19
C TYR A 257 6.51 -19.48 -34.54
N GLU A 258 7.30 -18.56 -35.08
CA GLU A 258 8.33 -18.83 -36.08
C GLU A 258 9.69 -18.82 -35.39
#